data_AF-A0A506PP98-F1
#
_entry.id   AF-A0A506PP98-F1
#
_cell.length_a   1.000
_cell.length_b   1.000
_cell.length_c   1.000
_cell.angle_alpha   90.00
_cell.angle_beta   90.00
_cell.angle_gamma   90.00
#
_symmetry.space_group_name_H-M   'P 1'
#
loop_
_entity.id
_entity.type
_entity.pdbx_description
1 polymer ?
#
loop_
_entity_poly.entity_id
_entity_poly.type
_entity_poly.pdbx_seq_one_letter_code
_entity_poly.pdbx_strand_id
1 'polypeptide(L)'
;MKTKLLLTAMLLSGASKAKAQEPSAIIEKNVNVTAKSVYHDLNQTRDTLILKSDKKINYLYTINHEDYAREVDFYIGDTEYKLPLNKLSKGKHVVVVVQSPLRIVFVVKVLKDFSAELETAITKVASNDND
;
A
#
# COMPACT_ATOMS: atom_id res chain seq x y z
N MET A 1 -66.64 -17.16 -11.74
CA MET A 1 -66.10 -16.14 -10.80
C MET A 1 -64.82 -16.71 -10.19
N LYS A 2 -63.68 -16.12 -10.51
CA LYS A 2 -62.86 -15.33 -9.56
C LYS A 2 -62.01 -16.26 -8.66
N THR A 3 -60.77 -16.53 -9.08
CA THR A 3 -59.51 -16.07 -8.44
C THR A 3 -59.21 -16.80 -7.12
N LYS A 4 -58.01 -17.31 -6.86
CA LYS A 4 -56.75 -16.55 -6.82
C LYS A 4 -55.52 -17.41 -7.14
N LEU A 5 -54.72 -16.82 -8.00
CA LEU A 5 -53.35 -17.14 -8.37
C LEU A 5 -52.41 -16.37 -7.40
N LEU A 6 -51.16 -16.86 -7.27
CA LEU A 6 -49.95 -16.20 -6.73
C LEU A 6 -49.84 -16.13 -5.19
N LEU A 7 -48.65 -16.23 -4.58
CA LEU A 7 -47.40 -15.61 -5.01
C LEU A 7 -46.19 -16.28 -4.29
N THR A 8 -45.35 -17.01 -5.02
CA THR A 8 -44.00 -17.37 -4.55
C THR A 8 -43.11 -16.17 -4.80
N ALA A 9 -42.79 -15.40 -3.76
CA ALA A 9 -41.95 -14.23 -3.88
C ALA A 9 -40.55 -14.47 -3.27
N MET A 10 -39.55 -14.28 -4.15
CA MET A 10 -38.36 -13.49 -3.88
C MET A 10 -37.18 -14.16 -3.15
N LEU A 11 -36.27 -14.74 -3.94
CA LEU A 11 -34.82 -14.69 -3.67
C LEU A 11 -34.08 -14.42 -4.99
N LEU A 12 -34.14 -13.17 -5.47
CA LEU A 12 -33.11 -12.64 -6.36
C LEU A 12 -32.19 -11.76 -5.52
N SER A 13 -31.29 -12.36 -4.75
CA SER A 13 -30.15 -11.65 -4.17
C SER A 13 -29.19 -11.32 -5.30
N GLY A 14 -29.26 -10.08 -5.79
CA GLY A 14 -28.35 -9.54 -6.79
C GLY A 14 -26.91 -9.66 -6.33
N ALA A 15 -26.08 -10.34 -7.12
CA ALA A 15 -24.63 -10.31 -6.95
C ALA A 15 -24.13 -8.93 -7.38
N SER A 16 -24.04 -8.00 -6.42
CA SER A 16 -23.31 -6.75 -6.61
C SER A 16 -21.88 -7.10 -6.99
N LYS A 17 -21.50 -6.84 -8.24
CA LYS A 17 -20.09 -6.94 -8.66
C LYS A 17 -19.33 -5.84 -7.94
N ALA A 18 -18.76 -6.16 -6.78
CA ALA A 18 -17.82 -5.27 -6.11
C ALA A 18 -16.69 -4.96 -7.09
N LYS A 19 -16.60 -3.70 -7.54
CA LYS A 19 -15.43 -3.24 -8.27
C LYS A 19 -14.30 -3.17 -7.26
N ALA A 20 -13.38 -4.13 -7.30
CA ALA A 20 -12.15 -4.05 -6.52
C ALA A 20 -11.42 -2.76 -6.93
N GLN A 21 -11.05 -1.94 -5.95
CA GLN A 21 -10.16 -0.81 -6.21
C GLN A 21 -8.81 -1.37 -6.68
N GLU A 22 -8.22 -0.75 -7.70
CA GLU A 22 -6.89 -1.13 -8.16
C GLU A 22 -5.89 -1.00 -6.99
N PRO A 23 -5.03 -2.00 -6.78
CA PRO A 23 -4.12 -1.99 -5.65
C PRO A 23 -3.09 -0.87 -5.80
N SER A 24 -2.87 -0.10 -4.73
CA SER A 24 -1.87 0.98 -4.75
C SER A 24 -0.43 0.47 -4.89
N ALA A 25 -0.15 -0.73 -4.35
CA ALA A 25 1.17 -1.37 -4.44
C ALA A 25 1.12 -2.90 -4.33
N ILE A 26 2.24 -3.54 -4.64
CA ILE A 26 2.52 -4.97 -4.46
C ILE A 26 3.84 -5.13 -3.69
N ILE A 27 3.97 -6.19 -2.89
CA ILE A 27 5.19 -6.51 -2.13
C ILE A 27 5.75 -7.86 -2.54
N GLU A 28 7.06 -7.93 -2.81
CA GLU A 28 7.80 -9.18 -2.97
C GLU A 28 8.57 -9.42 -1.67
N LYS A 29 8.07 -10.36 -0.85
CA LYS A 29 8.58 -10.59 0.51
C LYS A 29 10.02 -11.08 0.52
N ASN A 30 10.75 -10.73 1.56
CA ASN A 30 11.99 -11.43 1.89
C ASN A 30 11.66 -12.86 2.38
N VAL A 31 12.25 -13.88 1.74
CA VAL A 31 12.04 -15.30 2.07
C VAL A 31 13.16 -15.89 2.94
N ASN A 32 14.16 -15.10 3.32
CA ASN A 32 15.28 -15.56 4.13
C ASN A 32 14.83 -15.85 5.56
N VAL A 33 14.98 -17.10 5.98
CA VAL A 33 14.57 -17.56 7.31
C VAL A 33 15.33 -16.90 8.46
N THR A 34 16.51 -16.33 8.21
CA THR A 34 17.28 -15.60 9.23
C THR A 34 16.80 -14.16 9.40
N ALA A 35 16.00 -13.64 8.47
CA ALA A 35 15.43 -12.29 8.49
C ALA A 35 14.01 -12.23 9.08
N LYS A 36 13.55 -13.32 9.72
CA LYS A 36 12.20 -13.43 10.31
C LYS A 36 11.90 -12.43 11.43
N SER A 37 12.93 -11.74 11.93
CA SER A 37 12.83 -10.72 12.97
C SER A 37 12.13 -9.43 12.51
N VAL A 38 11.93 -9.23 11.20
CA VAL A 38 11.19 -8.09 10.65
C VAL A 38 10.01 -8.55 9.82
N TYR A 39 8.82 -8.40 10.39
CA TYR A 39 7.57 -8.46 9.66
C TYR A 39 7.44 -7.21 8.77
N HIS A 40 7.08 -7.44 7.52
CA HIS A 40 6.88 -6.39 6.52
C HIS A 40 5.66 -6.74 5.68
N ASP A 41 4.65 -5.89 5.63
CA ASP A 41 3.46 -6.09 4.80
C ASP A 41 2.79 -4.78 4.40
N LEU A 42 1.93 -4.85 3.40
CA LEU A 42 1.06 -3.74 3.05
C LEU A 42 -0.20 -3.77 3.92
N ASN A 43 -0.72 -2.60 4.26
CA ASN A 43 -2.04 -2.50 4.87
C ASN A 43 -3.17 -2.93 3.91
N GLN A 44 -4.41 -2.94 4.37
CA GLN A 44 -5.56 -3.42 3.59
C GLN A 44 -5.77 -2.68 2.25
N THR A 45 -5.56 -1.36 2.24
CA THR A 45 -5.68 -0.51 1.03
C THR A 45 -4.40 -0.49 0.18
N ARG A 46 -3.34 -1.16 0.65
CA ARG A 46 -2.03 -1.26 0.03
C ARG A 46 -1.32 0.07 -0.22
N ASP A 47 -1.67 1.11 0.53
CA ASP A 47 -1.09 2.45 0.45
C ASP A 47 0.00 2.70 1.50
N THR A 48 0.20 1.77 2.42
CA THR A 48 1.15 1.89 3.54
C THR A 48 1.90 0.59 3.73
N LEU A 49 3.24 0.67 3.77
CA LEU A 49 4.11 -0.43 4.20
C LEU A 49 4.23 -0.41 5.72
N ILE A 50 3.81 -1.50 6.36
CA ILE A 50 3.88 -1.76 7.78
C ILE A 50 5.15 -2.56 8.06
N LEU A 51 6.01 -2.04 8.93
CA LEU A 51 7.18 -2.72 9.46
C LEU A 51 6.97 -2.97 10.94
N LYS A 52 7.14 -4.22 11.37
CA LYS A 52 7.14 -4.59 12.79
C LYS A 52 8.30 -5.52 13.07
N SER A 53 8.88 -5.40 14.25
CA SER A 53 10.06 -6.15 14.59
C SER A 53 10.13 -6.50 16.07
N ASP A 54 10.74 -7.64 16.38
CA ASP A 54 11.08 -8.06 17.74
C ASP A 54 12.24 -7.26 18.35
N LYS A 55 13.00 -6.53 17.52
CA LYS A 55 14.13 -5.68 17.90
C LYS A 55 13.99 -4.30 17.25
N LYS A 56 14.82 -3.35 17.68
CA LYS A 56 14.83 -2.02 17.06
C LYS A 56 15.21 -2.08 15.59
N ILE A 57 14.37 -1.48 14.77
CA ILE A 57 14.69 -1.08 13.40
C ILE A 57 15.55 0.19 13.52
N ASN A 58 16.81 0.10 13.12
CA ASN A 58 17.74 1.23 13.20
C ASN A 58 17.49 2.22 12.06
N TYR A 59 17.46 1.74 10.82
CA TYR A 59 17.37 2.59 9.62
C TYR A 59 16.44 1.97 8.59
N LEU A 60 15.83 2.83 7.79
CA LEU A 60 15.05 2.46 6.61
C LEU A 60 15.50 3.33 5.45
N TYR A 61 15.79 2.68 4.33
CA TYR A 61 15.96 3.39 3.06
C TYR A 61 15.34 2.63 1.90
N THR A 62 14.98 3.36 0.86
CA THR A 62 14.48 2.83 -0.41
C THR A 62 15.38 3.25 -1.55
N ILE A 63 15.44 2.43 -2.60
CA ILE A 63 16.12 2.75 -3.86
C ILE A 63 15.14 2.45 -4.98
N ASN A 64 14.78 3.47 -5.75
CA ASN A 64 13.97 3.27 -6.95
C ASN A 64 14.83 2.63 -8.05
N HIS A 65 14.29 1.60 -8.70
CA HIS A 65 15.02 0.84 -9.71
C HIS A 65 15.23 1.60 -11.03
N GLU A 66 14.38 2.57 -11.35
CA GLU A 66 14.43 3.27 -12.65
C GLU A 66 15.50 4.36 -12.67
N ASP A 67 15.58 5.18 -11.62
CA ASP A 67 16.48 6.35 -11.53
C ASP A 67 17.56 6.20 -10.44
N TYR A 68 17.57 5.08 -9.70
CA TYR A 68 18.48 4.81 -8.58
C TYR A 68 18.39 5.83 -7.43
N ALA A 69 17.32 6.64 -7.38
CA ALA A 69 17.14 7.64 -6.34
C ALA A 69 16.85 7.00 -4.99
N ARG A 70 17.43 7.58 -3.92
CA ARG A 70 17.02 7.31 -2.55
C ARG A 70 15.92 8.29 -2.14
N GLU A 71 14.68 7.82 -2.23
CA GLU A 71 13.51 8.65 -1.92
C GLU A 71 13.22 8.70 -0.42
N VAL A 72 13.58 7.63 0.28
CA VAL A 72 13.52 7.51 1.73
C VAL A 72 14.90 7.06 2.22
N ASP A 73 15.45 7.77 3.21
CA ASP A 73 16.70 7.41 3.90
C ASP A 73 16.75 8.09 5.28
N PHE A 74 16.36 7.37 6.34
CA PHE A 74 16.35 7.93 7.70
C PHE A 74 16.45 6.89 8.82
N TYR A 75 16.82 7.38 10.01
CA TYR A 75 16.84 6.62 11.26
C TYR A 75 15.41 6.45 11.83
N ILE A 76 15.07 5.25 12.29
CA ILE A 76 13.79 4.97 12.96
C ILE A 76 13.99 4.87 14.48
N GLY A 77 14.78 3.89 14.93
CA GLY A 77 15.07 3.70 16.36
C GLY A 77 13.96 3.02 17.18
N ASP A 78 12.96 2.45 16.52
CA ASP A 78 11.76 1.86 17.11
C ASP A 78 11.52 0.44 16.55
N THR A 79 10.59 -0.29 17.15
CA THR A 79 10.19 -1.66 16.81
C THR A 79 9.05 -1.72 15.79
N GLU A 80 8.32 -0.62 15.59
CA GLU A 80 7.27 -0.50 14.57
C GLU A 80 7.45 0.79 13.78
N TYR A 81 7.21 0.73 12.47
CA TYR A 81 7.15 1.90 11.62
C TYR A 81 6.16 1.68 10.48
N LYS A 82 5.46 2.75 10.09
CA LYS A 82 4.54 2.75 8.95
C LYS A 82 5.08 3.73 7.92
N LEU A 83 5.40 3.24 6.73
CA LEU A 83 5.81 4.06 5.59
C LEU A 83 4.60 4.27 4.67
N PRO A 84 4.01 5.48 4.64
CA PRO A 84 3.05 5.83 3.60
C PRO A 84 3.73 5.79 2.22
N LEU A 85 3.11 5.10 1.26
CA LEU A 85 3.70 4.91 -0.08
C LEU A 85 3.56 6.13 -0.98
N ASN A 86 2.78 7.14 -0.59
CA ASN A 86 2.75 8.44 -1.26
C ASN A 86 4.07 9.25 -1.11
N LYS A 87 4.99 8.78 -0.27
CA LYS A 87 6.36 9.30 -0.18
C LYS A 87 7.30 8.68 -1.21
N LEU A 88 6.83 7.70 -1.96
CA LEU A 88 7.58 7.04 -3.01
C LEU A 88 6.98 7.37 -4.37
N SER A 89 7.82 7.52 -5.38
CA SER A 89 7.34 7.63 -6.75
C SER A 89 6.76 6.30 -7.23
N LYS A 90 5.99 6.34 -8.31
CA LYS A 90 5.51 5.13 -8.97
C LYS A 90 6.72 4.35 -9.51
N GLY A 91 6.77 3.05 -9.25
CA GLY A 91 7.89 2.23 -9.72
C GLY A 91 8.23 1.06 -8.80
N LYS A 92 9.35 0.40 -9.11
CA LYS A 92 9.90 -0.70 -8.31
C LYS A 92 10.92 -0.15 -7.32
N HIS A 93 10.67 -0.34 -6.03
CA HIS A 93 11.54 0.10 -4.95
C HIS A 93 12.17 -1.07 -4.23
N VAL A 94 13.50 -1.08 -4.16
CA VAL A 94 14.24 -1.94 -3.24
C VAL A 94 14.19 -1.30 -1.87
N VAL A 95 13.56 -1.96 -0.91
CA VAL A 95 13.44 -1.51 0.47
C VAL A 95 14.47 -2.22 1.31
N VAL A 96 15.25 -1.46 2.08
CA VAL A 96 16.25 -2.00 3.00
C VAL A 96 15.94 -1.56 4.42
N VAL A 97 15.67 -2.56 5.27
CA VAL A 97 15.47 -2.38 6.70
C VAL A 97 16.74 -2.82 7.42
N VAL A 98 17.33 -1.92 8.19
CA VAL A 98 18.53 -2.20 8.99
C VAL A 98 18.10 -2.52 10.42
N GLN A 99 18.36 -3.76 10.84
CA GLN A 99 18.21 -4.22 12.22
C GLN A 99 19.56 -4.80 12.64
N SER A 100 20.46 -3.97 13.19
CA SER A 100 21.88 -4.28 13.35
C SER A 100 22.13 -5.65 14.02
N PRO A 101 23.00 -6.52 13.46
CA PRO A 101 23.84 -6.30 12.27
C PRO A 101 23.16 -6.64 10.92
N LEU A 102 21.88 -7.03 10.93
CA LEU A 102 21.16 -7.52 9.76
C LEU A 102 20.69 -6.38 8.84
N ARG A 103 20.76 -6.65 7.54
CA ARG A 103 20.12 -5.86 6.49
C ARG A 103 19.11 -6.75 5.79
N ILE A 104 17.85 -6.37 5.88
CA ILE A 104 16.72 -7.15 5.36
C ILE A 104 16.20 -6.41 4.14
N VAL A 105 16.28 -7.07 3.00
CA VAL A 105 16.00 -6.48 1.68
C VAL A 105 14.79 -7.15 1.07
N PHE A 106 13.83 -6.36 0.60
CA PHE A 106 12.65 -6.82 -0.13
C PHE A 106 12.21 -5.76 -1.13
N VAL A 107 11.20 -6.06 -1.94
CA VAL A 107 10.72 -5.12 -2.97
C VAL A 107 9.31 -4.67 -2.67
N VAL A 108 9.06 -3.36 -2.86
CA VAL A 108 7.71 -2.79 -2.97
C VAL A 108 7.56 -2.18 -4.36
N LYS A 109 6.57 -2.64 -5.12
CA LYS A 109 6.20 -2.05 -6.41
C LYS A 109 5.01 -1.13 -6.21
N VAL A 110 5.25 0.17 -6.29
CA VAL A 110 4.20 1.20 -6.24
C VAL A 110 3.58 1.29 -7.64
N LEU A 111 2.28 0.97 -7.73
CA LEU A 111 1.54 0.93 -8.99
C LEU A 111 0.85 2.24 -9.31
N LYS A 112 0.52 2.98 -8.24
CA LYS A 112 -0.25 4.20 -8.28
C LYS A 112 0.68 5.43 -8.30
N ASP A 113 0.34 6.39 -9.13
CA ASP A 113 1.01 7.68 -9.14
C ASP A 113 0.30 8.65 -8.18
N PHE A 114 0.89 8.84 -7.00
CA PHE A 114 0.28 9.66 -5.95
C PHE A 114 0.41 11.17 -6.19
N SER A 115 1.43 11.63 -6.93
CA SER A 115 1.58 13.06 -7.23
C SER A 115 0.52 13.54 -8.21
N ALA A 116 0.28 12.76 -9.27
CA ALA A 116 -0.75 13.06 -10.26
C ALA A 116 -2.17 13.16 -9.65
N GLU A 117 -2.48 12.34 -8.65
CA GLU A 117 -3.76 12.43 -7.94
C GLU A 117 -3.87 13.66 -7.06
N LEU A 118 -2.79 14.03 -6.36
CA LEU A 118 -2.75 15.25 -5.56
C LEU A 118 -2.98 16.50 -6.43
N GLU A 119 -2.31 16.59 -7.58
CA GLU A 119 -2.49 17.68 -8.54
C GLU A 119 -3.92 17.74 -9.09
N THR A 120 -4.50 16.58 -9.43
CA THR A 120 -5.89 16.49 -9.90
C THR A 120 -6.88 16.91 -8.81
N ALA A 121 -6.64 16.52 -7.56
CA ALA A 121 -7.49 16.88 -6.43
C ALA A 121 -7.45 18.39 -6.15
N ILE A 122 -6.24 18.99 -6.16
CA ILE A 122 -6.07 20.44 -5.97
C ILE A 122 -6.79 21.22 -7.07
N THR A 123 -6.66 20.79 -8.33
CA THR A 123 -7.31 21.45 -9.48
C THR A 123 -8.83 21.42 -9.36
N LYS A 124 -9.42 20.30 -8.92
CA LYS A 124 -10.87 20.16 -8.71
C LYS A 124 -11.39 21.03 -7.57
N VAL A 125 -10.61 21.19 -6.50
CA VAL A 125 -10.98 22.09 -5.39
C VAL A 125 -10.95 23.54 -5.88
N ALA A 126 -9.88 23.96 -6.57
CA ALA A 126 -9.74 25.31 -7.10
C ALA A 126 -10.82 25.69 -8.13
N SER A 127 -11.37 24.73 -8.88
CA SER A 127 -12.47 24.98 -9.80
C SER A 127 -13.84 25.12 -9.12
N ASN A 128 -14.02 24.51 -7.94
CA ASN A 128 -15.29 24.54 -7.22
C ASN A 128 -15.48 25.80 -6.35
N ASP A 129 -14.41 26.53 -6.04
CA ASP A 129 -14.47 27.79 -5.30
C ASP A 129 -14.77 29.02 -6.20
N ASN A 130 -14.97 28.81 -7.51
CA ASN A 130 -15.26 29.85 -8.51
C ASN A 130 -16.71 29.81 -9.05
N ASP A 131 -17.59 28.98 -8.48
CA ASP A 131 -19.05 28.92 -8.72
C ASP A 131 -19.82 29.36 -7.46
#